data_AF-A0A944VI31-F1
#
_entry.id   AF-A0A944VI31-F1
#
_cell.length_a   1.000
_cell.length_b   1.000
_cell.length_c   1.000
_cell.angle_alpha   90.00
_cell.angle_beta   90.00
_cell.angle_gamma   90.00
#
_symmetry.space_group_name_H-M   'P 1'
#
loop_
_entity.id
_entity.type
_entity.pdbx_description
1 polymer ?
#
loop_
_entity_poly.entity_id
_entity_poly.type
_entity_poly.pdbx_seq_one_letter_code
_entity_poly.pdbx_strand_id
1 'polypeptide(L)'
;MVAVNRRSASGFSFIELIVVITIMGILALVVGPKLFTWVKKASFNSAKTMLNNFDVAIEAFHSDTRTYPVMLNDLISKPMEAKIAAKWDGPYMKKDDIPEDPWANEYVYRKNPSGSAHPYELFSYGPKGQEASEGDWLSVWKS
;
A
#
# COMPACT_ATOMS: atom_id res chain seq x y z
N MET A 1 -60.90 14.26 40.97
CA MET A 1 -59.71 15.14 41.05
C MET A 1 -58.48 14.28 40.82
N VAL A 2 -57.78 14.46 39.69
CA VAL A 2 -56.53 13.72 39.40
C VAL A 2 -55.40 14.74 39.42
N ALA A 3 -54.49 14.60 40.39
CA ALA A 3 -53.30 15.44 40.48
C ALA A 3 -52.25 14.93 39.47
N VAL A 4 -52.00 15.72 38.43
CA VAL A 4 -50.95 15.44 37.45
C VAL A 4 -49.61 15.84 38.08
N ASN A 5 -48.84 14.85 38.54
CA ASN A 5 -47.50 15.06 39.05
C ASN A 5 -46.54 15.32 37.87
N ARG A 6 -46.26 16.58 37.55
CA ARG A 6 -45.24 16.95 36.57
C ARG A 6 -43.87 16.65 37.15
N ARG A 7 -43.27 15.54 36.72
CA ARG A 7 -41.84 15.30 36.94
C ARG A 7 -41.08 16.48 36.33
N SER A 8 -40.32 17.18 37.15
CA SER A 8 -39.35 18.19 36.70
C SER A 8 -38.38 17.51 35.74
N ALA A 9 -38.44 17.87 34.46
CA ALA A 9 -37.38 17.54 33.52
C ALA A 9 -36.20 18.45 33.87
N SER A 10 -35.18 17.88 34.51
CA SER A 10 -33.91 18.57 34.71
C SER A 10 -33.32 18.92 33.35
N GLY A 11 -33.26 20.21 33.02
CA GLY A 11 -32.58 20.71 31.82
C GLY A 11 -31.07 20.60 31.95
N PHE A 12 -30.39 20.46 30.80
CA PHE A 12 -28.93 20.45 30.72
C PHE A 12 -28.34 21.75 31.28
N SER A 13 -27.30 21.67 32.11
CA SER A 13 -26.60 22.86 32.61
C SER A 13 -25.53 23.33 31.64
N PHE A 14 -25.27 24.64 31.58
CA PHE A 14 -24.16 25.21 30.79
C PHE A 14 -22.80 24.62 31.19
N ILE A 15 -22.60 24.35 32.49
CA ILE A 15 -21.35 23.76 32.98
C ILE A 15 -21.12 22.35 32.42
N GLU A 16 -22.22 21.61 32.19
CA GLU A 16 -22.21 20.23 31.72
C GLU A 16 -21.78 20.16 30.25
N LEU A 17 -22.26 21.11 29.44
CA LEU A 17 -21.82 21.28 28.06
C LEU A 17 -20.33 21.69 28.00
N ILE A 18 -19.90 22.61 28.87
CA ILE A 18 -18.50 23.08 28.92
C ILE A 18 -17.55 21.92 29.24
N VAL A 19 -17.86 21.10 30.25
CA VAL A 19 -17.04 19.93 30.61
C VAL A 19 -16.93 18.95 29.43
N VAL A 20 -18.03 18.68 28.72
CA VAL A 20 -18.03 17.77 27.56
C VAL A 20 -17.15 18.29 26.43
N ILE A 21 -17.30 19.56 26.02
CA ILE A 21 -16.49 20.12 24.92
C ILE A 21 -15.02 20.24 25.32
N THR A 22 -14.71 20.47 26.60
CA THR A 22 -13.33 20.46 27.10
C THR A 22 -12.71 19.07 26.99
N ILE A 23 -13.41 18.03 27.43
CA ILE A 23 -12.92 16.64 27.30
C ILE A 23 -12.80 16.24 25.82
N MET A 24 -13.77 16.60 24.98
CA MET A 24 -13.69 16.38 23.53
C MET A 24 -12.49 17.08 22.89
N GLY A 25 -12.20 18.32 23.28
CA GLY A 25 -11.03 19.07 22.82
C GLY A 25 -9.72 18.40 23.20
N ILE A 26 -9.60 17.93 24.45
CA ILE A 26 -8.41 17.19 24.93
C ILE A 26 -8.24 15.88 24.14
N LEU A 27 -9.32 15.12 23.92
CA LEU A 27 -9.27 13.87 23.16
C LEU A 27 -8.87 14.10 21.70
N ALA A 28 -9.39 15.15 21.06
CA ALA A 28 -9.08 15.47 19.67
C ALA A 28 -7.57 15.73 19.47
N LEU A 29 -6.92 16.41 20.42
CA LEU A 29 -5.47 16.68 20.39
C LEU A 29 -4.63 15.39 20.46
N VAL A 30 -5.10 14.38 21.20
CA VAL A 30 -4.38 13.11 21.35
C VAL A 30 -4.58 12.19 20.15
N VAL A 31 -5.79 12.14 19.60
CA VAL A 31 -6.14 11.21 18.51
C VAL A 31 -5.68 11.71 17.15
N GLY A 32 -5.74 13.02 16.89
CA GLY A 32 -5.42 13.61 15.59
C GLY A 32 -4.06 13.18 15.01
N PRO A 33 -2.93 13.42 15.71
CA PRO A 33 -1.60 13.06 15.21
C PRO A 33 -1.41 11.54 15.02
N LYS A 34 -2.07 10.72 15.83
CA LYS A 34 -1.98 9.25 15.71
C LYS A 34 -2.60 8.77 14.40
N LEU A 35 -3.72 9.32 13.96
CA LEU A 35 -4.33 8.88 12.70
C LEU A 35 -3.38 9.07 11.51
N PHE A 36 -2.70 10.22 11.43
CA PHE A 36 -1.76 10.50 10.34
C PHE A 36 -0.56 9.55 10.31
N THR A 37 0.01 9.20 11.47
CA THR A 37 1.14 8.26 11.52
C THR A 37 0.71 6.85 11.14
N TRP A 38 -0.50 6.44 11.54
CA TRP A 38 -1.08 5.16 11.16
C TRP A 38 -1.35 5.06 9.67
N VAL A 39 -1.96 6.07 9.06
CA VAL A 39 -2.20 6.09 7.60
C VAL A 39 -0.88 6.02 6.84
N LYS A 40 0.12 6.83 7.21
CA LYS A 40 1.45 6.76 6.58
C LYS A 40 2.05 5.36 6.68
N LYS A 41 2.05 4.76 7.87
CA LYS A 41 2.59 3.41 8.08
C LYS A 41 1.82 2.36 7.27
N ALA A 42 0.51 2.47 7.19
CA ALA A 42 -0.33 1.58 6.39
C ALA A 42 0.00 1.67 4.90
N SER A 43 0.20 2.89 4.36
CA SER A 43 0.68 3.10 2.99
C SER A 43 2.02 2.41 2.76
N PHE A 44 3.04 2.68 3.57
CA PHE A 44 4.34 2.03 3.44
C PHE A 44 4.27 0.50 3.49
N ASN A 45 3.50 -0.05 4.42
CA ASN A 45 3.31 -1.49 4.54
C ASN A 45 2.59 -2.08 3.33
N SER A 46 1.53 -1.43 2.85
CA SER A 46 0.79 -1.88 1.66
C SER A 46 1.70 -1.91 0.43
N ALA A 47 2.50 -0.86 0.23
CA ALA A 47 3.45 -0.80 -0.87
C ALA A 47 4.51 -1.92 -0.78
N LYS A 48 5.05 -2.16 0.43
CA LYS A 48 6.03 -3.23 0.68
C LYS A 48 5.44 -4.62 0.46
N THR A 49 4.22 -4.87 0.90
CA THR A 49 3.51 -6.13 0.65
C THR A 49 3.32 -6.36 -0.84
N MET A 50 2.92 -5.32 -1.59
CA MET A 50 2.74 -5.44 -3.03
C MET A 50 4.07 -5.72 -3.76
N LEU A 51 5.16 -5.02 -3.39
CA LEU A 51 6.50 -5.31 -3.92
C LEU A 51 6.93 -6.76 -3.67
N ASN A 52 6.63 -7.30 -2.49
CA ASN A 52 6.92 -8.69 -2.17
C ASN A 52 6.08 -9.67 -3.01
N ASN A 53 4.80 -9.34 -3.28
CA ASN A 53 3.97 -10.17 -4.16
C ASN A 53 4.52 -10.20 -5.59
N PHE A 54 4.98 -9.05 -6.10
CA PHE A 54 5.66 -8.97 -7.38
C PHE A 54 6.93 -9.82 -7.41
N ASP A 55 7.78 -9.73 -6.39
CA ASP A 55 9.00 -10.55 -6.27
C ASP A 55 8.69 -12.05 -6.34
N VAL A 56 7.73 -12.52 -5.54
CA VAL A 56 7.29 -13.93 -5.56
C VAL A 56 6.80 -14.35 -6.96
N ALA A 57 6.02 -13.49 -7.64
CA ALA A 57 5.53 -13.78 -8.99
C ALA A 57 6.66 -13.79 -10.03
N ILE A 58 7.65 -12.89 -9.90
CA ILE A 58 8.83 -12.83 -10.75
C ILE A 58 9.70 -14.08 -10.58
N GLU A 59 9.91 -14.52 -9.34
CA GLU A 59 10.65 -15.75 -9.05
C GLU A 59 9.92 -17.00 -9.57
N ALA A 60 8.59 -17.04 -9.50
CA ALA A 60 7.80 -18.12 -10.12
C ALA A 60 7.97 -18.12 -11.66
N PHE A 61 7.87 -16.96 -12.31
CA PHE A 61 8.14 -16.82 -13.74
C PHE A 61 9.55 -17.30 -14.10
N HIS A 62 10.54 -16.92 -13.30
CA HIS A 62 11.93 -17.32 -13.50
C HIS A 62 12.14 -18.83 -13.30
N SER A 63 11.48 -19.45 -12.32
CA SER A 63 11.51 -20.90 -12.10
C SER A 63 11.11 -21.68 -13.36
N ASP A 64 10.02 -21.25 -14.02
CA ASP A 64 9.45 -21.97 -15.16
C ASP A 64 10.23 -21.70 -16.45
N THR A 65 10.48 -20.42 -16.72
CA THR A 65 11.06 -19.99 -18.00
C THR A 65 12.59 -19.99 -17.99
N ARG A 66 13.22 -20.10 -16.81
CA ARG A 66 14.66 -19.94 -16.57
C ARG A 66 15.20 -18.56 -16.97
N THR A 67 14.34 -17.56 -17.06
CA THR A 67 14.70 -16.18 -17.40
C THR A 67 13.80 -15.20 -16.66
N TYR A 68 14.34 -14.08 -16.19
CA TYR A 68 13.51 -13.02 -15.59
C TYR A 68 12.68 -12.30 -16.66
N PRO A 69 11.44 -11.87 -16.32
CA PRO A 69 10.54 -11.18 -17.26
C PRO A 69 11.18 -9.90 -17.79
N VAL A 70 10.77 -9.47 -18.98
CA VAL A 70 11.24 -8.19 -19.56
C VAL A 70 10.40 -7.05 -19.02
N MET A 71 9.10 -7.29 -18.81
CA MET A 71 8.15 -6.33 -18.27
C MET A 71 7.24 -7.01 -17.24
N LEU A 72 6.68 -6.24 -16.29
CA LEU A 72 5.70 -6.79 -15.33
C LEU A 72 4.47 -7.42 -16.02
N ASN A 73 4.13 -6.96 -17.22
CA ASN A 73 3.03 -7.50 -18.01
C ASN A 73 3.24 -8.98 -18.42
N ASP A 74 4.48 -9.46 -18.44
CA ASP A 74 4.82 -10.88 -18.71
C ASP A 74 4.35 -11.82 -17.58
N LEU A 75 4.03 -11.26 -16.40
CA LEU A 75 3.46 -11.99 -15.26
C LEU A 75 1.97 -12.29 -15.46
N ILE A 76 1.26 -11.45 -16.22
CA ILE A 76 -0.19 -11.54 -16.42
C ILE A 76 -0.50 -12.20 -17.77
N SER A 77 0.32 -11.94 -18.77
CA SER A 77 0.08 -12.37 -20.14
C SER A 77 1.28 -13.14 -20.68
N LYS A 78 0.99 -14.10 -21.55
CA LYS A 78 2.00 -14.95 -22.16
C LYS A 78 3.01 -14.09 -22.94
N PRO A 79 4.32 -14.20 -22.68
CA PRO A 79 5.35 -13.42 -23.37
C PRO A 79 5.36 -13.68 -24.88
N MET A 80 5.75 -12.68 -25.67
CA MET A 80 5.83 -12.81 -27.13
C MET A 80 7.03 -13.67 -27.60
N GLU A 81 8.08 -13.78 -26.80
CA GLU A 81 9.27 -14.54 -27.17
C GLU A 81 9.00 -16.05 -27.15
N ALA A 82 9.08 -16.69 -28.31
CA ALA A 82 8.69 -18.10 -28.50
C ALA A 82 9.37 -19.09 -27.53
N LYS A 83 10.65 -18.85 -27.19
CA LYS A 83 11.40 -19.71 -26.26
C LYS A 83 10.87 -19.63 -24.82
N ILE A 84 10.47 -18.44 -24.39
CA ILE A 84 9.91 -18.18 -23.06
C ILE A 84 8.45 -18.65 -23.03
N ALA A 85 7.69 -18.30 -24.07
CA ALA A 85 6.31 -18.71 -24.28
C ALA A 85 6.10 -20.23 -24.27
N ALA A 86 7.10 -21.02 -24.67
CA ALA A 86 7.03 -22.49 -24.65
C ALA A 86 7.07 -23.08 -23.22
N LYS A 87 7.66 -22.36 -22.26
CA LYS A 87 7.85 -22.81 -20.87
C LYS A 87 6.98 -22.08 -19.85
N TRP A 88 6.28 -21.03 -20.29
CA TRP A 88 5.41 -20.22 -19.43
C TRP A 88 4.18 -21.01 -18.99
N ASP A 89 3.95 -21.08 -17.67
CA ASP A 89 2.84 -21.80 -17.02
C ASP A 89 1.90 -20.84 -16.24
N GLY A 90 2.01 -19.54 -16.53
CA GLY A 90 1.23 -18.49 -15.88
C GLY A 90 -0.27 -18.51 -16.24
N PRO A 91 -1.03 -17.48 -15.80
CA PRO A 91 -0.56 -16.22 -15.26
C PRO A 91 -0.07 -16.31 -13.80
N TYR A 92 1.03 -15.63 -13.51
CA TYR A 92 1.64 -15.56 -12.17
C TYR A 92 0.98 -14.50 -11.28
N MET A 93 0.25 -13.55 -11.87
CA MET A 93 -0.65 -12.62 -11.19
C MET A 93 -1.87 -12.32 -12.05
N LYS A 94 -2.98 -11.96 -11.40
CA LYS A 94 -4.17 -11.47 -12.09
C LYS A 94 -4.01 -9.98 -12.36
N LYS A 95 -4.59 -9.52 -13.46
CA LYS A 95 -4.59 -8.09 -13.82
C LYS A 95 -5.22 -7.22 -12.73
N ASP A 96 -6.32 -7.70 -12.13
CA ASP A 96 -7.04 -6.99 -11.07
C ASP A 96 -6.26 -6.94 -9.75
N ASP A 97 -5.25 -7.80 -9.58
CA ASP A 97 -4.41 -7.84 -8.38
C ASP A 97 -3.23 -6.85 -8.45
N ILE A 98 -3.11 -6.08 -9.53
CA ILE A 98 -2.07 -5.06 -9.70
C ILE A 98 -2.67 -3.66 -9.51
N PRO A 99 -2.77 -3.17 -8.27
CA PRO A 99 -3.15 -1.79 -7.99
C PRO A 99 -1.96 -0.84 -8.23
N GLU A 100 -2.28 0.44 -8.29
CA GLU A 100 -1.30 1.51 -8.07
C GLU A 100 -0.79 1.46 -6.62
N ASP A 101 0.38 2.07 -6.39
CA ASP A 101 0.87 2.27 -5.04
C ASP A 101 -0.05 3.23 -4.25
N PRO A 102 0.10 3.31 -2.91
CA PRO A 102 -0.75 4.15 -2.06
C PRO A 102 -0.68 5.67 -2.34
N TRP A 103 0.22 6.08 -3.23
CA TRP A 103 0.42 7.46 -3.67
C TRP A 103 0.04 7.65 -5.15
N ALA A 104 -0.72 6.71 -5.72
CA ALA A 104 -1.21 6.70 -7.10
C ALA A 104 -0.10 6.67 -8.17
N ASN A 105 1.03 6.02 -7.86
CA ASN A 105 2.09 5.75 -8.82
C ASN A 105 2.11 4.27 -9.22
N GLU A 106 2.49 4.00 -10.45
CA GLU A 106 2.74 2.63 -10.91
C GLU A 106 4.03 2.07 -10.30
N TYR A 107 4.06 0.75 -10.10
CA TYR A 107 5.26 0.03 -9.72
C TYR A 107 6.23 -0.05 -10.89
N VAL A 108 7.51 0.20 -10.63
CA VAL A 108 8.56 0.20 -11.64
C VAL A 108 9.38 -1.08 -11.54
N TYR A 109 9.53 -1.76 -12.67
CA TYR A 109 10.40 -2.91 -12.83
C TYR A 109 11.44 -2.63 -13.92
N ARG A 110 12.70 -2.94 -13.64
CA ARG A 110 13.80 -2.86 -14.60
C ARG A 110 14.66 -4.10 -14.49
N LYS A 111 14.78 -4.85 -15.58
CA LYS A 111 15.70 -5.99 -15.63
C LYS A 111 17.13 -5.48 -15.70
N ASN A 112 18.00 -6.01 -14.84
CA ASN A 112 19.41 -5.65 -14.83
C ASN A 112 20.21 -6.56 -15.78
N PRO A 113 21.36 -6.08 -16.28
CA PRO A 113 22.28 -6.92 -17.04
C PRO A 113 22.87 -8.04 -16.17
N SER A 114 23.25 -9.15 -16.82
CA SER A 114 23.89 -10.27 -16.15
C SER A 114 25.20 -9.83 -15.49
N GLY A 115 25.31 -10.03 -14.17
CA GLY A 115 26.48 -9.65 -13.36
C GLY A 115 26.24 -8.49 -12.40
N SER A 116 25.08 -7.82 -12.44
CA SER A 116 24.67 -6.86 -11.40
C SER A 116 24.43 -7.56 -10.06
N ALA A 117 24.51 -6.80 -8.96
CA ALA A 117 24.28 -7.30 -7.60
C ALA A 117 22.88 -7.92 -7.43
N HIS A 118 21.88 -7.35 -8.11
CA HIS A 118 20.53 -7.86 -8.17
C HIS A 118 20.10 -8.09 -9.63
N PRO A 119 19.35 -9.18 -9.92
CA PRO A 119 18.94 -9.53 -11.28
C PRO A 119 17.96 -8.52 -11.90
N TYR A 120 17.26 -7.75 -11.06
CA TYR A 120 16.32 -6.73 -11.48
C TYR A 120 16.16 -5.67 -10.37
N GLU A 121 15.63 -4.52 -10.73
CA GLU A 121 15.14 -3.49 -9.82
C GLU A 121 13.62 -3.52 -9.81
N LEU A 122 13.04 -3.50 -8.61
CA LEU A 122 11.60 -3.44 -8.40
C LEU A 122 11.33 -2.47 -7.27
N PHE A 123 10.64 -1.37 -7.57
CA PHE A 123 10.43 -0.30 -6.62
C PHE A 123 9.14 0.51 -6.86
N SER A 124 8.71 1.20 -5.81
CA SER A 124 7.74 2.29 -5.84
C SER A 124 8.49 3.59 -5.51
N TYR A 125 8.08 4.67 -6.17
CA TYR A 125 8.58 6.02 -5.91
C TYR A 125 8.26 6.54 -4.50
N GLY A 126 7.25 5.95 -3.86
CA GLY A 126 6.83 6.33 -2.52
C GLY A 126 6.14 7.69 -2.47
N PRO A 127 6.08 8.33 -1.28
CA PRO A 127 5.29 9.54 -1.06
C PRO A 127 5.76 10.77 -1.83
N LYS A 128 6.99 10.77 -2.33
CA LYS A 128 7.58 11.87 -3.11
C LYS A 128 7.35 11.71 -4.63
N GLY A 129 6.79 10.59 -5.06
CA GLY A 129 6.53 10.34 -6.48
C GLY A 129 7.81 10.35 -7.33
N GLN A 130 7.67 10.60 -8.62
CA GLN A 130 8.77 10.49 -9.58
C GLN A 130 9.95 11.45 -9.32
N GLU A 131 9.74 12.50 -8.53
CA GLU A 131 10.78 13.44 -8.11
C GLU A 131 11.64 12.89 -6.94
N ALA A 132 11.29 11.72 -6.39
CA ALA A 132 12.05 11.07 -5.35
C ALA A 132 13.44 10.66 -5.85
N SER A 133 14.47 11.00 -5.07
CA SER A 133 15.81 10.44 -5.25
C SER A 133 15.81 8.93 -5.00
N GLU A 134 16.77 8.19 -5.58
CA GLU A 134 16.86 6.71 -5.42
C GLU A 134 16.93 6.26 -3.95
N GLY A 135 17.49 7.10 -3.08
CA GLY A 135 17.55 6.87 -1.64
C GLY A 135 16.19 6.89 -0.93
N ASP A 136 15.13 7.40 -1.55
CA ASP A 136 13.79 7.50 -0.97
C ASP A 136 12.82 6.45 -1.55
N TRP A 137 13.22 5.72 -2.60
CA TRP A 137 12.40 4.69 -3.19
C TRP A 137 12.18 3.52 -2.23
N LEU A 138 11.00 2.92 -2.33
CA LEU A 138 10.67 1.67 -1.67
C LEU A 138 10.99 0.54 -2.64
N SER A 139 12.10 -0.16 -2.44
CA SER A 139 12.51 -1.27 -3.28
C SER A 139 12.50 -2.60 -2.53
N VAL A 140 12.35 -3.71 -3.25
CA VAL A 140 12.36 -5.04 -2.63
C VAL A 140 13.71 -5.39 -1.98
N TRP A 141 14.80 -4.81 -2.50
CA TRP A 141 16.17 -5.05 -2.02
C TRP A 141 16.54 -4.21 -0.81
N LYS A 142 15.73 -3.20 -0.47
CA LYS A 142 15.99 -2.28 0.64
C LYS A 142 15.07 -2.63 1.81
N SER A 143 15.67 -2.97 2.96
CA SER A 143 14.94 -3.33 4.19
C SER A 143 14.19 -2.16 4.80
#